data_AF-A0AAW0MST9-F1
#
_entry.id   AF-A0AAW0MST9-F1
#
_cell.length_a   1.000
_cell.length_b   1.000
_cell.length_c   1.000
_cell.angle_alpha   90.00
_cell.angle_beta   90.00
_cell.angle_gamma   90.00
#
_symmetry.space_group_name_H-M   'P 1'
#
loop_
_entity.id
_entity.type
_entity.pdbx_description
1 polymer ?
#
loop_
_entity_poly.entity_id
_entity_poly.type
_entity_poly.pdbx_seq_one_letter_code
_entity_poly.pdbx_strand_id
1 'polypeptide(L)'
;MLLGPLSCPGPWGKQVEQLVLYMKAAQLLASSLHLAKAQIKSAKLNPSTAVKQVVKSLNERYKSCISLCRRLTDKLNHFFSDKQRFVDEINSVTAEKLIYNQAVEMVQSAALDEMFKQSEDIAYRYSKASMLLDGLSKILQDPTDIDNVVKYKASVDRRISALCYCTVTLYE
;
A
#
# COMPACT_ATOMS: atom_id res chain seq x y z
N MET A 1 -15.26 -7.21 -9.23
CA MET A 1 -14.90 -6.29 -10.34
C MET A 1 -13.37 -6.16 -10.47
N LEU A 2 -12.62 -7.25 -10.67
CA LEU A 2 -11.15 -7.23 -10.54
C LEU A 2 -10.38 -7.80 -11.75
N LEU A 3 -10.97 -7.77 -12.95
CA LEU A 3 -10.27 -8.16 -14.18
C LEU A 3 -10.50 -7.09 -15.26
N GLY A 4 -9.74 -6.00 -15.16
CA GLY A 4 -9.53 -5.04 -16.25
C GLY A 4 -8.03 -4.73 -16.34
N PRO A 5 -7.50 -4.42 -17.53
CA PRO A 5 -6.05 -4.28 -17.74
C PRO A 5 -5.44 -3.28 -16.75
N LEU A 6 -4.28 -3.70 -16.24
CA LEU A 6 -3.64 -3.24 -15.00
C LEU A 6 -3.00 -1.86 -15.07
N SER A 7 -2.89 -1.26 -16.24
CA SER A 7 -2.07 -0.07 -16.42
C SER A 7 -2.77 0.85 -17.40
N CYS A 8 -2.84 2.13 -17.05
CA CYS A 8 -3.20 3.20 -17.99
C CYS A 8 -2.36 3.00 -19.26
N PRO A 9 -2.95 2.72 -20.43
CA PRO A 9 -2.19 2.40 -21.63
C PRO A 9 -1.44 3.65 -22.08
N GLY A 10 -0.13 3.67 -21.85
CA GLY A 10 0.76 4.75 -22.26
C GLY A 10 2.05 4.86 -21.44
N PRO A 11 3.06 5.62 -21.93
CA PRO A 11 4.32 5.83 -21.22
C PRO A 11 4.15 6.53 -19.85
N TRP A 12 2.99 7.14 -19.60
CA TRP A 12 2.63 7.81 -18.35
C TRP A 12 1.97 6.89 -17.31
N GLY A 13 1.59 5.66 -17.65
CA GLY A 13 0.75 4.84 -16.75
C GLY A 13 1.38 4.57 -15.39
N LYS A 14 2.65 4.17 -15.35
CA LYS A 14 3.39 3.99 -14.09
C LYS A 14 3.49 5.27 -13.26
N GLN A 15 3.52 6.44 -13.91
CA GLN A 15 3.59 7.73 -13.21
C GLN A 15 2.23 8.11 -12.61
N VAL A 16 1.12 7.76 -13.28
CA VAL A 16 -0.24 7.91 -12.74
C VAL A 16 -0.44 7.00 -11.53
N GLU A 17 -0.04 5.73 -11.62
CA GLU A 17 -0.10 4.79 -10.50
C GLU A 17 0.69 5.30 -9.28
N GLN A 18 1.92 5.78 -9.50
CA GLN A 18 2.74 6.41 -8.46
C GLN A 18 2.06 7.63 -7.84
N LEU A 19 1.45 8.50 -8.66
CA LEU A 19 0.74 9.68 -8.18
C LEU A 19 -0.42 9.28 -7.26
N VAL A 20 -1.26 8.33 -7.68
CA VAL A 20 -2.40 7.85 -6.90
C VAL A 20 -1.95 7.25 -5.56
N LEU A 21 -0.86 6.47 -5.56
CA LEU A 21 -0.29 5.92 -4.32
C LEU A 21 0.23 7.02 -3.38
N TYR A 22 0.96 8.02 -3.88
CA TYR A 22 1.43 9.13 -3.06
C TYR A 22 0.30 10.03 -2.56
N MET A 23 -0.75 10.25 -3.36
CA MET A 23 -1.95 10.97 -2.93
C MET A 23 -2.64 10.25 -1.76
N LYS A 24 -2.82 8.93 -1.87
CA LYS A 24 -3.38 8.12 -0.79
C LYS A 24 -2.50 8.15 0.47
N ALA A 25 -1.18 8.03 0.30
CA ALA A 25 -0.23 8.12 1.42
C ALA A 25 -0.31 9.50 2.11
N ALA A 26 -0.35 10.58 1.34
CA ALA A 26 -0.49 11.94 1.86
C ALA A 26 -1.81 12.11 2.63
N GLN A 27 -2.91 11.58 2.11
CA GLN A 27 -4.21 11.60 2.79
C GLN A 27 -4.14 10.89 4.16
N LEU A 28 -3.60 9.66 4.19
CA LEU A 28 -3.48 8.88 5.43
C LEU A 28 -2.55 9.54 6.46
N LEU A 29 -1.44 10.12 6.00
CA LEU A 29 -0.51 10.85 6.86
C LEU A 29 -1.14 12.12 7.42
N ALA A 30 -1.89 12.87 6.61
CA ALA A 30 -2.65 14.03 7.07
C ALA A 30 -3.67 13.64 8.13
N SER A 31 -4.48 12.61 7.88
CA SER A 31 -5.44 12.08 8.88
C SER A 31 -4.75 11.66 10.17
N SER A 32 -3.59 11.01 10.09
CA SER A 32 -2.80 10.60 11.26
C SER A 32 -2.26 11.80 12.06
N LEU A 33 -1.79 12.84 11.38
CA LEU A 33 -1.33 14.09 12.02
C LEU A 33 -2.49 14.83 12.69
N HIS A 34 -3.65 14.90 12.03
CA HIS A 34 -4.86 15.47 12.60
C HIS A 34 -5.31 14.70 13.84
N LEU A 35 -5.32 13.37 13.78
CA LEU A 35 -5.63 12.51 14.92
C LEU A 35 -4.66 12.75 16.08
N ALA A 36 -3.35 12.72 15.82
CA ALA A 36 -2.35 12.96 16.86
C ALA A 36 -2.55 14.33 17.53
N LYS A 37 -2.78 15.39 16.75
CA LYS A 37 -3.09 16.73 17.26
C LYS A 37 -4.36 16.74 18.12
N ALA A 38 -5.43 16.07 17.68
CA ALA A 38 -6.68 15.98 18.42
C ALA A 38 -6.51 15.24 19.76
N GLN A 39 -5.82 14.09 19.75
CA GLN A 39 -5.58 13.28 20.95
C GLN A 39 -4.67 13.98 21.96
N ILE A 40 -3.68 14.75 21.50
CA ILE A 40 -2.84 15.60 22.38
C ILE A 40 -3.70 16.71 23.00
N LYS A 41 -4.54 17.39 22.20
CA LYS A 41 -5.43 18.43 22.71
C LYS A 41 -6.44 17.90 23.73
N SER A 42 -6.92 16.67 23.56
CA SER A 42 -7.84 16.02 24.49
C SER A 42 -7.15 15.29 25.65
N ALA A 43 -5.83 15.46 25.84
CA ALA A 43 -5.02 14.80 26.86
C ALA A 43 -5.08 13.25 26.85
N LYS A 44 -5.52 12.65 25.74
CA LYS A 44 -5.55 11.18 25.54
C LYS A 44 -4.21 10.64 25.05
N LEU A 45 -3.37 11.53 24.52
CA LEU A 45 -2.02 11.23 24.06
C LEU A 45 -1.03 12.21 24.70
N ASN A 46 -0.13 11.69 25.53
CA ASN A 46 0.89 12.49 26.21
C ASN A 46 2.01 12.89 25.24
N PRO A 47 2.43 14.17 25.17
CA PRO A 47 3.45 14.66 24.24
C PRO A 47 4.88 14.33 24.71
N SER A 48 5.16 13.03 24.90
CA SER A 48 6.49 12.52 25.25
C SER A 48 7.50 12.70 24.10
N THR A 49 8.79 12.50 24.39
CA THR A 49 9.85 12.51 23.36
C THR A 49 9.54 11.53 22.22
N ALA A 50 9.06 10.32 22.54
CA ALA A 50 8.69 9.32 21.55
C ALA A 50 7.53 9.80 20.67
N VAL A 51 6.46 10.36 21.27
CA VAL A 51 5.32 10.88 20.50
C VAL A 51 5.75 12.04 19.61
N LYS A 52 6.58 12.96 20.12
CA LYS A 52 7.12 14.07 19.32
C LYS A 52 7.94 13.58 18.13
N GLN A 53 8.77 12.55 18.32
CA GLN A 53 9.54 11.95 17.22
C GLN A 53 8.65 11.29 16.16
N VAL A 54 7.62 10.54 16.58
CA VAL A 54 6.66 9.93 15.65
C VAL A 54 5.90 11.00 14.86
N VAL A 55 5.36 12.03 15.53
CA VAL A 55 4.65 13.12 14.85
C VAL A 55 5.57 13.88 13.89
N LYS A 56 6.83 14.11 14.27
CA LYS A 56 7.84 14.71 13.38
C LYS A 56 8.06 13.85 12.14
N SER A 57 8.27 12.54 12.30
CA SER A 57 8.46 11.60 11.18
C SER A 57 7.24 11.54 10.26
N LEU A 58 6.02 11.53 10.82
CA LEU A 58 4.77 11.58 10.04
C LEU A 58 4.70 12.87 9.20
N ASN A 59 5.06 14.01 9.78
CA ASN A 59 5.04 15.31 9.09
C ASN A 59 6.10 15.39 7.97
N GLU A 60 7.30 14.86 8.20
CA GLU A 60 8.35 14.78 7.19
C GLU A 60 7.92 13.90 6.00
N ARG A 61 7.35 12.73 6.29
CA ARG A 61 6.79 11.84 5.26
C ARG A 61 5.63 12.48 4.51
N TYR A 62 4.75 13.21 5.20
CA TYR A 62 3.64 13.94 4.58
C TYR A 62 4.17 14.97 3.59
N LYS A 63 5.11 15.82 4.01
CA LYS A 63 5.74 16.84 3.15
C LYS A 63 6.45 16.22 1.95
N SER A 64 7.12 15.08 2.14
CA SER A 64 7.74 14.32 1.05
C SER A 64 6.70 13.83 0.04
N CYS A 65 5.58 13.25 0.50
CA CYS A 65 4.49 12.82 -0.39
C CYS A 65 3.91 14.00 -1.18
N ILE A 66 3.65 15.14 -0.53
CA ILE A 66 3.15 16.35 -1.22
C ILE A 66 4.13 16.83 -2.30
N SER A 67 5.42 16.84 -2.00
CA SER A 67 6.47 17.20 -2.98
C SER A 67 6.47 16.25 -4.18
N LEU A 68 6.36 14.95 -3.93
CA LEU A 68 6.32 13.92 -4.98
C LEU A 68 5.05 14.00 -5.82
N CYS A 69 3.89 14.22 -5.19
CA CYS A 69 2.64 14.43 -5.90
C CYS A 69 2.72 15.63 -6.85
N ARG A 70 3.27 16.77 -6.39
CA ARG A 70 3.45 17.96 -7.24
C ARG A 70 4.36 17.66 -8.42
N ARG A 71 5.54 17.08 -8.16
CA ARG A 71 6.50 16.72 -9.20
C ARG A 71 5.92 15.75 -10.24
N LEU A 72 5.15 14.76 -9.80
CA LEU A 72 4.49 13.80 -10.70
C LEU A 72 3.37 14.47 -11.50
N THR A 73 2.56 15.31 -10.85
CA THR A 73 1.49 16.08 -11.50
C THR A 73 2.07 16.99 -12.58
N ASP A 74 3.15 17.71 -12.30
CA ASP A 74 3.82 18.60 -13.27
C ASP A 74 4.36 17.82 -14.48
N LYS A 75 5.01 16.68 -14.23
CA LYS A 75 5.49 15.79 -15.30
C LYS A 75 4.34 15.23 -16.14
N LEU A 76 3.27 14.79 -15.49
CA LEU A 76 2.09 14.23 -16.16
C LEU A 76 1.37 15.29 -16.99
N ASN A 77 1.26 16.53 -16.50
CA ASN A 77 0.66 17.65 -17.25
C ASN A 77 1.36 17.91 -18.60
N HIS A 78 2.62 17.53 -18.79
CA HIS A 78 3.28 17.62 -20.09
C HIS A 78 2.82 16.54 -21.09
N PHE A 79 2.33 15.40 -20.61
CA PHE A 79 1.79 14.32 -21.45
C PHE A 79 0.33 14.54 -21.84
N PHE A 80 -0.42 15.33 -21.06
CA PHE A 80 -1.84 15.56 -21.29
C PHE A 80 -2.10 17.01 -21.69
N SER A 81 -2.33 17.25 -22.99
CA SER A 81 -2.80 18.56 -23.48
C SER A 81 -4.23 18.87 -23.04
N ASP A 82 -5.04 17.83 -22.79
CA ASP A 82 -6.39 17.93 -22.28
C ASP A 82 -6.42 17.60 -20.77
N LYS A 83 -6.83 18.57 -19.96
CA LYS A 83 -6.95 18.43 -18.51
C LYS A 83 -8.03 17.45 -18.10
N GLN A 84 -9.12 17.33 -18.87
CA GLN A 84 -10.19 16.38 -18.55
C GLN A 84 -9.68 14.95 -18.70
N ARG A 85 -8.98 14.67 -19.80
CA ARG A 85 -8.33 13.38 -20.03
C ARG A 85 -7.34 12.99 -18.93
N PHE A 86 -6.59 13.94 -18.39
CA PHE A 86 -5.70 13.69 -17.24
C PHE A 86 -6.46 13.26 -15.98
N VAL A 87 -7.54 13.97 -15.67
CA VAL A 87 -8.41 13.65 -14.53
C VAL A 87 -9.07 12.29 -14.69
N ASP A 88 -9.57 11.99 -15.89
CA ASP A 88 -10.18 10.70 -16.21
C ASP A 88 -9.18 9.56 -16.02
N GLU A 89 -7.91 9.76 -16.40
CA GLU A 89 -6.86 8.76 -16.21
C GLU A 89 -6.48 8.57 -14.74
N ILE A 90 -6.42 9.63 -13.93
CA ILE A 90 -6.23 9.49 -12.48
C ILE A 90 -7.39 8.72 -11.86
N ASN A 91 -8.61 9.00 -12.28
CA ASN A 91 -9.82 8.37 -11.75
C ASN A 91 -10.02 6.93 -12.25
N SER A 92 -9.31 6.51 -13.30
CA SER A 92 -9.35 5.14 -13.82
C SER A 92 -8.64 4.13 -12.91
N VAL A 93 -7.79 4.63 -11.99
CA VAL A 93 -6.95 3.85 -11.07
C VAL A 93 -7.22 4.26 -9.62
N THR A 94 -7.22 3.28 -8.71
CA THR A 94 -7.33 3.53 -7.27
C THR A 94 -6.14 2.91 -6.53
N ALA A 95 -5.72 3.55 -5.43
CA ALA A 95 -4.62 3.05 -4.62
C ALA A 95 -4.97 1.68 -4.02
N GLU A 96 -6.22 1.48 -3.64
CA GLU A 96 -6.78 0.23 -3.11
C GLU A 96 -6.55 -0.93 -4.09
N LYS A 97 -6.91 -0.72 -5.36
CA LYS A 97 -6.74 -1.73 -6.41
C LYS A 97 -5.26 -2.02 -6.67
N LEU A 98 -4.41 -0.99 -6.72
CA LEU A 98 -2.96 -1.15 -6.88
C LEU A 98 -2.33 -1.94 -5.74
N ILE A 99 -2.70 -1.63 -4.49
CA ILE A 99 -2.22 -2.33 -3.29
C ILE A 99 -2.66 -3.80 -3.31
N TYR A 100 -3.92 -4.07 -3.64
CA TYR A 100 -4.44 -5.43 -3.74
C TYR A 100 -3.68 -6.24 -4.80
N ASN A 101 -3.56 -5.68 -6.02
CA ASN A 101 -2.88 -6.34 -7.13
C ASN A 101 -1.41 -6.64 -6.80
N GLN A 102 -0.71 -5.67 -6.21
CA GLN A 102 0.68 -5.88 -5.77
C GLN A 102 0.76 -7.02 -4.74
N ALA A 103 -0.17 -7.09 -3.78
CA ALA A 103 -0.19 -8.17 -2.80
C ALA A 103 -0.43 -9.54 -3.48
N VAL A 104 -1.37 -9.62 -4.42
CA VAL A 104 -1.65 -10.83 -5.20
C VAL A 104 -0.45 -11.27 -6.03
N GLU A 105 0.19 -10.35 -6.76
CA GLU A 105 1.38 -10.63 -7.57
C GLU A 105 2.55 -11.13 -6.70
N MET A 106 2.74 -10.53 -5.51
CA MET A 106 3.75 -10.99 -4.56
C MET A 106 3.47 -12.40 -4.03
N VAL A 107 2.22 -12.73 -3.73
CA VAL A 107 1.80 -14.08 -3.30
C VAL A 107 1.98 -15.09 -4.43
N GLN A 108 1.57 -14.75 -5.65
CA GLN A 108 1.67 -15.64 -6.80
C GLN A 108 3.12 -15.91 -7.20
N SER A 109 3.95 -14.87 -7.28
CA SER A 109 5.38 -15.03 -7.56
C SER A 109 6.08 -15.85 -6.47
N ALA A 110 5.75 -15.62 -5.18
CA ALA A 110 6.32 -16.40 -4.09
C ALA A 110 5.90 -17.88 -4.18
N ALA A 111 4.63 -18.16 -4.47
CA ALA A 111 4.14 -19.52 -4.65
C ALA A 111 4.77 -20.25 -5.85
N LEU A 112 5.05 -19.53 -6.95
CA LEU A 112 5.77 -20.10 -8.09
C LEU A 112 7.20 -20.45 -7.71
N ASP A 113 7.93 -19.53 -7.07
CA ASP A 113 9.32 -19.76 -6.67
C ASP A 113 9.43 -20.90 -5.66
N GLU A 114 8.45 -21.04 -4.76
CA GLU A 114 8.33 -22.22 -3.89
C GLU A 114 8.19 -23.52 -4.66
N MET A 115 7.32 -23.55 -5.67
CA MET A 115 7.11 -24.73 -6.53
C MET A 115 8.39 -25.14 -7.26
N PHE A 116 9.22 -24.15 -7.63
CA PHE A 116 10.52 -24.36 -8.27
C PHE A 116 11.70 -24.49 -7.29
N LYS A 117 11.44 -24.51 -5.97
CA LYS A 117 12.46 -24.62 -4.90
C LYS A 117 13.49 -23.48 -4.91
N GLN A 118 13.10 -22.30 -5.37
CA GLN A 118 13.91 -21.08 -5.31
C GLN A 118 13.63 -20.38 -3.98
N SER A 119 14.58 -20.41 -3.05
CA SER A 119 14.33 -20.05 -1.65
C SER A 119 14.42 -18.55 -1.32
N GLU A 120 14.95 -17.72 -2.22
CA GLU A 120 15.23 -16.32 -1.91
C GLU A 120 13.94 -15.52 -1.70
N ASP A 121 13.87 -14.85 -0.55
CA ASP A 121 12.85 -13.88 -0.17
C ASP A 121 11.39 -14.33 -0.21
N ILE A 122 11.09 -15.64 -0.27
CA ILE A 122 9.70 -16.14 -0.24
C ILE A 122 8.98 -15.67 1.02
N ALA A 123 9.57 -15.91 2.20
CA ALA A 123 8.98 -15.52 3.48
C ALA A 123 8.81 -13.99 3.57
N TYR A 124 9.76 -13.23 3.03
CA TYR A 124 9.67 -11.77 2.95
C TYR A 124 8.51 -11.32 2.05
N ARG A 125 8.34 -11.92 0.86
CA ARG A 125 7.26 -11.57 -0.07
C ARG A 125 5.88 -11.86 0.51
N TYR A 126 5.69 -13.02 1.15
CA TYR A 126 4.44 -13.29 1.86
C TYR A 126 4.19 -12.31 3.00
N SER A 127 5.21 -12.03 3.82
CA SER A 127 5.09 -11.09 4.95
C SER A 127 4.70 -9.69 4.46
N LYS A 128 5.34 -9.22 3.39
CA LYS A 128 5.03 -7.93 2.77
C LYS A 128 3.65 -7.91 2.12
N ALA A 129 3.22 -9.00 1.47
CA ALA A 129 1.85 -9.11 0.96
C ALA A 129 0.82 -9.08 2.09
N SER A 130 1.05 -9.80 3.19
CA SER A 130 0.18 -9.75 4.38
C SER A 130 0.08 -8.34 4.97
N MET A 131 1.20 -7.60 5.06
CA MET A 131 1.19 -6.20 5.49
C MET A 131 0.38 -5.29 4.56
N LEU A 132 0.48 -5.50 3.24
CA LEU A 132 -0.31 -4.74 2.26
C LEU A 132 -1.82 -5.03 2.42
N LEU A 133 -2.20 -6.29 2.61
CA LEU A 133 -3.59 -6.69 2.82
C LEU A 133 -4.15 -6.16 4.15
N ASP A 134 -3.33 -6.14 5.21
CA ASP A 134 -3.71 -5.52 6.49
C ASP A 134 -4.00 -4.02 6.33
N GLY A 135 -3.07 -3.31 5.68
CA GLY A 135 -3.25 -1.89 5.38
C GLY A 135 -4.49 -1.63 4.50
N LEU A 136 -4.70 -2.48 3.49
CA LEU A 136 -5.83 -2.40 2.58
C LEU A 136 -7.19 -2.54 3.31
N SER A 137 -7.30 -3.51 4.23
CA SER A 137 -8.54 -3.72 5.00
C SER A 137 -8.95 -2.50 5.84
N LYS A 138 -8.00 -1.64 6.22
CA LYS A 138 -8.25 -0.41 6.99
C LYS A 138 -8.66 0.78 6.12
N ILE A 139 -8.46 0.72 4.81
CA ILE A 139 -8.78 1.83 3.88
C ILE A 139 -10.00 1.55 3.01
N LEU A 140 -10.40 0.29 2.87
CA LEU A 140 -11.61 -0.11 2.16
C LEU A 140 -12.87 0.35 2.92
N GLN A 141 -13.94 0.58 2.17
CA GLN A 141 -15.23 1.01 2.70
C GLN A 141 -16.32 -0.05 2.54
N ASP A 142 -16.26 -0.85 1.48
CA ASP A 142 -17.22 -1.91 1.22
C ASP A 142 -16.97 -3.12 2.16
N PRO A 143 -17.96 -3.55 2.95
CA PRO A 143 -17.80 -4.68 3.88
C PRO A 143 -17.46 -6.00 3.19
N THR A 144 -17.93 -6.22 1.96
CA THR A 144 -17.65 -7.45 1.20
C THR A 144 -16.20 -7.48 0.75
N ASP A 145 -15.68 -6.36 0.25
CA ASP A 145 -14.27 -6.23 -0.11
C ASP A 145 -13.36 -6.39 1.12
N ILE A 146 -13.74 -5.82 2.27
CA ILE A 146 -13.01 -5.99 3.54
C ILE A 146 -12.95 -7.47 3.92
N ASP A 147 -14.08 -8.17 3.93
CA ASP A 147 -14.15 -9.60 4.27
C ASP A 147 -13.28 -10.46 3.33
N ASN A 148 -13.34 -10.19 2.02
CA ASN A 148 -12.51 -10.86 1.02
C ASN A 148 -11.01 -10.66 1.27
N VAL A 149 -10.59 -9.42 1.53
CA VAL A 149 -9.18 -9.10 1.83
C VAL A 149 -8.71 -9.75 3.13
N VAL A 150 -9.54 -9.75 4.17
CA VAL A 150 -9.23 -10.40 5.46
C VAL A 150 -9.08 -11.92 5.31
N LYS A 151 -9.99 -12.57 4.57
CA LYS A 151 -9.91 -14.01 4.27
C LYS A 151 -8.65 -14.36 3.48
N TYR A 152 -8.30 -13.52 2.50
CA TYR A 152 -7.10 -13.72 1.71
C TYR A 152 -5.84 -13.55 2.56
N LYS A 153 -5.77 -12.49 3.37
CA LYS A 153 -4.70 -12.27 4.35
C LYS A 153 -4.54 -13.46 5.30
N ALA A 154 -5.63 -14.00 5.85
CA ALA A 154 -5.57 -15.15 6.74
C ALA A 154 -4.99 -16.40 6.06
N SER A 155 -5.20 -16.56 4.75
CA SER A 155 -4.59 -17.64 3.96
C SER A 155 -3.09 -17.43 3.76
N VAL A 156 -2.67 -16.18 3.51
CA VAL A 156 -1.25 -15.79 3.42
C VAL A 156 -0.55 -16.00 4.77
N ASP A 157 -1.17 -15.56 5.88
CA ASP A 157 -0.62 -15.73 7.23
C ASP A 157 -0.42 -17.20 7.59
N ARG A 158 -1.37 -18.08 7.23
CA ARG A 158 -1.21 -19.53 7.38
C ARG A 158 -0.01 -20.07 6.61
N ARG A 159 0.26 -19.57 5.41
CA ARG A 159 1.44 -19.96 4.62
C ARG A 159 2.73 -19.48 5.31
N ILE A 160 2.77 -18.24 5.78
CA ILE A 160 3.92 -17.67 6.53
C ILE A 160 4.22 -18.55 7.75
N SER A 161 3.22 -18.88 8.55
CA SER A 161 3.40 -19.77 9.71
C SER A 161 4.00 -21.11 9.30
N ALA A 162 3.45 -21.75 8.26
CA ALA A 162 3.97 -23.03 7.77
C ALA A 162 5.44 -22.95 7.31
N LEU A 163 5.86 -21.85 6.66
CA LEU A 163 7.26 -21.64 6.29
C LEU A 163 8.18 -21.52 7.52
N CYS A 164 7.74 -20.81 8.57
CA CYS A 164 8.49 -20.69 9.81
C CYS A 164 8.57 -22.01 10.60
N TYR A 165 7.55 -22.87 10.52
CA TYR A 165 7.60 -24.19 11.16
C TYR A 165 8.53 -25.17 10.42
N CYS A 166 8.55 -25.15 9.07
CA CYS A 166 9.45 -26.01 8.29
C CYS A 166 10.94 -25.69 8.52
N THR A 167 11.29 -24.45 8.90
CA THR A 167 12.68 -24.12 9.27
C THR A 167 13.12 -24.72 10.61
N VAL A 168 12.18 -25.06 11.51
CA VAL A 168 12.51 -25.64 12.82
C VAL A 168 12.78 -27.15 12.71
N THR A 169 12.07 -27.85 11.83
CA THR A 169 12.20 -29.32 11.66
C THR A 169 13.42 -29.77 10.84
N LEU A 170 14.24 -28.83 10.34
CA LEU A 170 15.50 -29.14 9.63
C LEU A 170 16.73 -29.07 10.55
N TYR A 171 16.54 -28.73 11.83
CA TYR A 171 17.61 -28.65 12.84
C TYR A 171 17.40 -29.62 14.02
N GLU A 172 16.48 -30.59 13.89
CA GLU A 172 16.37 -31.78 14.76
C GLU A 172 16.69 -33.03 13.95
#